data_AF-A0A7U4QJX5-F1
#
_entry.id   AF-A0A7U4QJX5-F1
#
_cell.length_a   1.000
_cell.length_b   1.000
_cell.length_c   1.000
_cell.angle_alpha   90.00
_cell.angle_beta   90.00
_cell.angle_gamma   90.00
#
_symmetry.space_group_name_H-M   'P 1'
#
loop_
_entity.id
_entity.type
_entity.pdbx_description
1 polymer ?
#
loop_
_entity_poly.entity_id
_entity_poly.type
_entity_poly.pdbx_seq_one_letter_code
_entity_poly.pdbx_strand_id
1 'polypeptide(L)'
;MSSLNTDFLAKLHEKIRNQRNDFSHKLSKKIISDNQAVVVESLNIKGMVKNHRLAKCISDSGWYKFINMLEYKAKFYDRRLIKVKPFYPSSKLCHVCGYKNRFLTLSDRK
;
A
#
# COMPACT_ATOMS: atom_id res chain seq x y z
N MET A 1 32.03 18.67 -17.97
CA MET A 1 31.04 19.23 -17.04
C MET A 1 29.67 18.52 -17.06
N SER A 2 29.49 17.40 -17.79
CA SER A 2 28.23 16.65 -17.86
C SER A 2 28.06 15.52 -16.83
N SER A 3 29.16 15.03 -16.21
CA SER A 3 29.14 13.89 -15.28
C SER A 3 28.86 14.24 -13.82
N LEU A 4 29.05 15.49 -13.40
CA LEU A 4 28.86 15.91 -11.99
C LEU A 4 27.39 16.04 -11.58
N ASN A 5 26.48 16.25 -12.54
CA ASN A 5 25.07 16.49 -12.27
C ASN A 5 24.25 15.19 -12.12
N THR A 6 24.70 14.11 -12.77
CA THR A 6 24.07 12.79 -12.69
C THR A 6 24.32 12.11 -11.33
N ASP A 7 25.51 12.30 -10.76
CA ASP A 7 25.88 11.71 -9.46
C ASP A 7 25.08 12.32 -8.31
N PHE A 8 24.89 13.65 -8.32
CA PHE A 8 24.05 14.32 -7.33
C PHE A 8 22.59 13.86 -7.43
N LEU A 9 22.05 13.80 -8.65
CA LEU A 9 20.70 13.32 -8.90
C LEU A 9 20.52 11.86 -8.44
N ALA A 10 21.49 10.99 -8.73
CA ALA A 10 21.49 9.60 -8.29
C ALA A 10 21.47 9.48 -6.75
N LYS A 11 22.33 10.25 -6.06
CA LYS A 11 22.37 10.30 -4.58
C LYS A 11 21.05 10.79 -3.98
N LEU A 12 20.39 11.77 -4.61
CA LEU A 12 19.09 12.26 -4.15
C LEU A 12 18.00 11.19 -4.30
N HIS A 13 17.94 10.51 -5.45
CA HIS A 13 17.01 9.41 -5.66
C HIS A 13 17.26 8.26 -4.69
N GLU A 14 18.52 7.95 -4.41
CA GLU A 14 18.90 6.95 -3.41
C GLU A 14 18.40 7.34 -2.02
N LYS A 15 18.62 8.59 -1.59
CA LYS A 15 18.14 9.10 -0.31
C LYS A 15 16.63 8.98 -0.17
N ILE A 16 15.87 9.41 -1.19
CA ILE A 16 14.40 9.31 -1.21
C ILE A 16 13.96 7.84 -1.13
N ARG A 17 14.61 6.96 -1.91
CA ARG A 17 14.34 5.52 -1.90
C ARG A 17 14.58 4.92 -0.51
N ASN A 18 15.68 5.28 0.14
CA ASN A 18 16.03 4.78 1.46
C ASN A 18 15.04 5.25 2.54
N GLN A 19 14.62 6.51 2.51
CA GLN A 19 13.58 7.02 3.42
C GLN A 19 12.25 6.30 3.25
N ARG A 20 11.78 6.09 2.01
CA ARG A 20 10.54 5.35 1.71
C ARG A 20 10.63 3.90 2.18
N ASN A 21 11.80 3.28 2.01
CA ASN A 21 12.05 1.91 2.48
C ASN A 21 12.03 1.82 3.99
N ASP A 22 12.76 2.71 4.68
CA ASP A 22 12.82 2.75 6.14
C ASP A 22 11.43 2.93 6.76
N PHE A 23 10.66 3.90 6.24
CA PHE A 23 9.26 4.10 6.65
C PHE A 23 8.43 2.82 6.48
N SER A 24 8.51 2.19 5.30
CA SER A 24 7.76 0.96 5.01
C SER A 24 8.17 -0.19 5.94
N HIS A 25 9.47 -0.34 6.24
CA HIS A 25 9.99 -1.37 7.13
C HIS A 25 9.53 -1.16 8.58
N LYS A 26 9.57 0.09 9.07
CA LYS A 26 9.13 0.44 10.42
C LYS A 26 7.63 0.25 10.58
N LEU A 27 6.84 0.77 9.64
CA LEU A 27 5.38 0.66 9.66
C LEU A 27 4.91 -0.80 9.56
N SER A 28 5.46 -1.57 8.62
CA SER A 28 5.11 -3.00 8.48
C SER A 28 5.52 -3.81 9.71
N LYS A 29 6.66 -3.51 10.34
CA LYS A 29 7.07 -4.14 11.60
C LYS A 29 6.05 -3.83 12.71
N LYS A 30 5.70 -2.56 12.90
CA LYS A 30 4.74 -2.13 13.91
C LYS A 30 3.38 -2.81 13.74
N ILE A 31 2.82 -2.79 12.53
CA ILE A 31 1.52 -3.42 12.26
C ILE A 31 1.56 -4.92 12.58
N ILE A 32 2.61 -5.63 12.20
CA ILE A 32 2.71 -7.07 12.44
C ILE A 32 3.01 -7.38 13.92
N SER A 33 3.84 -6.58 14.61
CA SER A 33 4.13 -6.82 16.03
C SER A 33 2.90 -6.65 16.91
N ASP A 34 2.09 -5.62 16.60
CA ASP A 34 1.00 -5.16 17.45
C ASP A 34 -0.29 -5.98 17.25
N ASN A 35 -0.36 -6.83 16.21
CA ASN A 35 -1.59 -7.54 15.84
C ASN A 35 -1.33 -9.04 15.62
N GLN A 36 -2.26 -9.90 16.08
CA GLN A 36 -2.21 -11.35 15.80
C GLN A 36 -2.58 -11.68 14.34
N ALA A 37 -3.45 -10.86 13.75
CA ALA A 37 -3.91 -11.01 12.38
C ALA A 37 -4.07 -9.64 11.71
N VAL A 38 -3.68 -9.54 10.45
CA VAL A 38 -3.79 -8.34 9.61
C VAL A 38 -4.54 -8.70 8.34
N VAL A 39 -5.51 -7.88 7.97
CA VAL A 39 -6.36 -8.10 6.80
C VAL A 39 -6.10 -6.96 5.80
N VAL A 40 -5.79 -7.30 4.56
CA VAL A 40 -5.48 -6.34 3.50
C VAL A 40 -6.29 -6.64 2.24
N GLU A 41 -6.70 -5.59 1.52
CA GLU A 41 -7.37 -5.76 0.24
C GLU A 41 -6.36 -6.09 -0.87
N SER A 42 -6.65 -7.14 -1.64
CA SER A 42 -5.88 -7.50 -2.83
C SER A 42 -6.27 -6.61 -4.00
N LEU A 43 -5.76 -5.37 -4.04
CA LEU A 43 -5.97 -4.46 -5.16
C LEU A 43 -5.27 -4.95 -6.43
N ASN A 44 -5.90 -4.79 -7.60
CA ASN A 44 -5.26 -5.04 -8.90
C ASN A 44 -4.33 -3.86 -9.26
N ILE A 45 -3.21 -3.74 -8.55
CA ILE A 45 -2.25 -2.62 -8.71
C ILE A 45 -1.80 -2.50 -10.17
N LYS A 46 -1.52 -3.62 -10.85
CA LYS A 46 -1.14 -3.66 -12.27
C LYS A 46 -2.21 -3.07 -13.18
N GLY A 47 -3.48 -3.32 -12.90
CA GLY A 47 -4.60 -2.70 -13.62
C GLY A 47 -4.73 -1.21 -13.33
N MET A 48 -4.57 -0.82 -12.06
CA MET A 48 -4.74 0.57 -11.64
C MET A 48 -3.68 1.51 -12.23
N VAL A 49 -2.43 1.06 -12.36
CA VAL A 49 -1.35 1.86 -12.96
C VAL A 49 -1.50 2.08 -14.47
N LYS A 50 -2.43 1.39 -15.15
CA LYS A 50 -2.73 1.66 -16.56
C LYS A 50 -3.45 2.99 -16.76
N ASN A 51 -4.09 3.54 -15.72
CA ASN A 51 -4.65 4.88 -15.79
C ASN A 51 -3.53 5.91 -15.61
N HIS A 52 -3.05 6.50 -16.72
CA HIS A 52 -1.94 7.47 -16.70
C HIS A 52 -2.16 8.67 -15.77
N ARG A 53 -3.41 9.07 -15.52
CA ARG A 53 -3.73 10.16 -14.57
C ARG A 53 -3.44 9.79 -13.12
N LEU A 54 -3.54 8.50 -12.78
CA LEU A 54 -3.36 7.99 -11.42
C LEU A 54 -2.07 7.19 -11.24
N ALA A 55 -1.43 6.77 -12.34
CA ALA A 55 -0.29 5.86 -12.34
C ALA A 55 0.86 6.33 -11.43
N LYS A 56 1.17 7.63 -11.48
CA LYS A 56 2.21 8.24 -10.64
C LYS A 56 1.84 8.14 -9.16
N CYS A 57 0.66 8.62 -8.76
CA CYS A 57 0.21 8.59 -7.37
C CYS A 57 0.14 7.16 -6.80
N ILE A 58 -0.35 6.20 -7.60
CA ILE A 58 -0.41 4.79 -7.21
C ILE A 58 1.00 4.21 -7.03
N SER A 59 1.91 4.48 -7.96
CA SER A 59 3.30 4.02 -7.88
C SER A 59 4.04 4.67 -6.70
N ASP A 60 3.76 5.94 -6.43
CA ASP A 60 4.33 6.68 -5.31
C ASP A 60 3.80 6.20 -3.95
N SER A 61 2.61 5.62 -3.91
CA SER A 61 2.06 5.03 -2.69
C SER A 61 2.75 3.72 -2.27
N GLY A 62 3.48 3.06 -3.18
CA GLY A 62 4.34 1.92 -2.83
C GLY A 62 3.63 0.67 -2.32
N TRP A 63 2.33 0.52 -2.60
CA TRP A 63 1.48 -0.53 -2.03
C TRP A 63 2.02 -1.95 -2.23
N TYR A 64 2.46 -2.30 -3.43
CA TYR A 64 2.98 -3.64 -3.71
C TYR A 64 4.16 -3.99 -2.79
N LYS A 65 5.10 -3.05 -2.65
CA LYS A 65 6.26 -3.22 -1.78
C LYS A 65 5.84 -3.37 -0.33
N PHE A 66 4.90 -2.54 0.13
CA PHE A 66 4.41 -2.58 1.50
C PHE A 66 3.71 -3.90 1.85
N ILE A 67 2.86 -4.41 0.95
CA ILE A 67 2.21 -5.72 1.13
C ILE A 67 3.24 -6.85 1.20
N ASN A 68 4.28 -6.83 0.34
CA ASN A 68 5.35 -7.81 0.43
C ASN A 68 6.10 -7.72 1.78
N MET A 69 6.23 -6.51 2.35
CA MET A 69 6.82 -6.36 3.68
C MET A 69 5.96 -6.96 4.78
N LEU A 70 4.64 -6.74 4.73
CA LEU A 70 3.72 -7.39 5.65
C LEU A 70 3.78 -8.90 5.51
N GLU A 71 3.86 -9.44 4.30
CA GLU A 71 3.93 -10.90 4.07
C GLU A 71 5.15 -11.55 4.70
N TYR A 72 6.35 -11.05 4.43
CA TYR A 72 7.54 -11.68 4.99
C TYR A 72 7.61 -11.50 6.50
N LYS A 73 7.17 -10.35 7.03
CA LYS A 73 7.15 -10.11 8.48
C LYS A 73 6.10 -10.94 9.17
N ALA A 74 4.91 -11.10 8.59
CA ALA A 74 3.88 -11.99 9.12
C ALA A 74 4.44 -13.40 9.33
N LYS A 75 5.17 -13.93 8.32
CA LYS A 75 5.86 -15.21 8.44
C LYS A 75 6.94 -15.21 9.53
N PHE A 76 7.72 -14.14 9.62
CA PHE A 76 8.80 -14.02 10.60
C PHE A 76 8.32 -13.96 12.06
N TYR A 77 7.21 -13.28 12.32
CA TYR A 77 6.64 -13.07 13.66
C TYR A 77 5.50 -14.06 14.00
N ASP A 78 5.30 -15.09 13.17
CA ASP A 78 4.20 -16.06 13.29
C ASP A 78 2.82 -15.38 13.43
N ARG A 79 2.53 -14.46 12.51
CA ARG A 79 1.26 -13.71 12.42
C ARG A 79 0.49 -14.08 11.16
N ARG A 80 -0.82 -13.91 11.21
CA ARG A 80 -1.69 -14.15 10.05
C ARG A 80 -1.82 -12.89 9.20
N LEU A 81 -1.55 -12.99 7.90
CA LEU A 81 -1.89 -11.96 6.92
C LEU A 81 -2.94 -12.52 5.96
N ILE A 82 -4.10 -11.87 5.89
CA ILE A 82 -5.23 -12.30 5.06
C ILE A 82 -5.43 -11.30 3.93
N LYS A 83 -5.30 -11.77 2.69
CA LYS A 83 -5.59 -10.97 1.49
C LYS A 83 -7.04 -11.17 1.05
N VAL A 84 -7.86 -10.14 1.17
CA VAL A 84 -9.28 -10.19 0.80
C VAL A 84 -9.45 -9.84 -0.68
N LYS A 85 -10.41 -10.49 -1.35
CA LYS A 85 -10.73 -10.19 -2.75
C LYS A 85 -11.19 -8.73 -2.90
N PRO A 86 -10.81 -8.04 -3.99
CA PRO A 86 -11.12 -6.61 -4.19
C PRO A 86 -12.61 -6.32 -4.38
N PHE A 87 -13.44 -7.32 -4.67
CA PHE A 87 -14.89 -7.16 -4.80
C PHE A 87 -15.65 -7.27 -3.47
N TYR A 88 -14.94 -7.44 -2.35
CA TYR A 88 -15.56 -7.38 -1.03
C TYR A 88 -16.04 -5.94 -0.76
N PRO A 89 -17.32 -5.71 -0.44
CA PRO A 89 -17.89 -4.36 -0.31
C PRO A 89 -17.53 -3.69 1.03
N SER A 90 -16.26 -3.77 1.47
CA SER A 90 -15.75 -3.16 2.71
C SER A 90 -16.15 -1.70 2.85
N SER A 91 -15.96 -0.92 1.78
CA SER A 91 -16.25 0.51 1.74
C SER A 91 -17.75 0.84 1.55
N LYS A 92 -18.60 -0.17 1.34
CA LYS A 92 -20.04 0.00 1.11
C LYS A 92 -20.89 -0.60 2.24
N LEU A 93 -20.27 -1.30 3.18
CA LEU A 93 -20.94 -1.88 4.34
C LEU A 93 -20.78 -0.94 5.54
N CYS A 94 -21.90 -0.61 6.18
CA CYS A 94 -21.86 0.07 7.46
C CYS A 94 -21.29 -0.88 8.53
N HIS A 95 -20.23 -0.45 9.21
CA HIS A 95 -19.63 -1.24 10.30
C HIS A 95 -20.61 -1.47 11.47
N VAL A 96 -21.55 -0.55 11.68
CA VAL A 96 -22.50 -0.60 12.81
C VAL A 96 -23.68 -1.52 12.54
N CYS A 97 -24.30 -1.41 11.37
CA CYS A 97 -25.58 -2.08 11.10
C CYS A 97 -25.55 -3.07 9.93
N GLY A 98 -24.41 -3.24 9.25
CA GLY A 98 -24.28 -4.16 8.11
C GLY A 98 -25.03 -3.72 6.84
N TYR A 99 -25.69 -2.56 6.85
CA TYR A 99 -26.37 -2.02 5.67
C TYR A 99 -25.37 -1.83 4.52
N LYS A 100 -25.71 -2.38 3.36
CA LYS A 100 -24.92 -2.26 2.13
C LYS A 100 -25.43 -1.10 1.28
N ASN A 101 -24.68 0.01 1.26
CA ASN A 101 -24.97 1.13 0.39
C ASN A 101 -24.69 0.75 -1.08
N ARG A 102 -25.76 0.55 -1.85
CA ARG A 102 -25.67 0.20 -3.29
C ARG A 102 -25.37 1.40 -4.17
N PHE A 103 -25.65 2.62 -3.70
CA PHE A 103 -25.60 3.86 -4.46
C PHE A 103 -24.38 4.72 -4.15
N LEU A 104 -23.43 4.21 -3.35
CA LEU A 104 -22.20 4.94 -3.03
C LEU A 104 -21.36 5.16 -4.30
N THR A 105 -21.30 6.42 -4.73
CA THR A 105 -20.46 6.88 -5.84
C THR A 105 -19.04 7.20 -5.36
N LEU A 106 -18.14 7.54 -6.29
CA LEU A 106 -16.81 8.04 -5.91
C LEU A 106 -16.88 9.43 -5.28
N SER A 107 -17.80 10.29 -5.74
CA SER A 107 -17.98 11.65 -5.22
C SER A 107 -18.44 11.67 -3.76
N ASP A 108 -19.13 10.62 -3.31
CA ASP A 108 -19.55 10.47 -1.92
C ASP A 108 -18.39 10.14 -0.97
N ARG A 109 -17.22 9.80 -1.52
CA ARG A 109 -16.01 9.46 -0.77
C ARG A 109 -15.13 10.71 -0.71
N LYS A 110 -15.22 11.47 0.39
CA LYS A 110 -14.29 12.57 0.68
C LYS A 110 -12.99 12.05 1.29
#